data_AF-A0A951C8D6-F1
#
_entry.id   AF-A0A951C8D6-F1
#
_cell.length_a   1.000
_cell.length_b   1.000
_cell.length_c   1.000
_cell.angle_alpha   90.00
_cell.angle_beta   90.00
_cell.angle_gamma   90.00
#
_symmetry.space_group_name_H-M   'P 1'
#
loop_
_entity.id
_entity.type
_entity.pdbx_description
1 polymer ?
#
loop_
_entity_poly.entity_id
_entity_poly.type
_entity_poly.pdbx_seq_one_letter_code
_entity_poly.pdbx_strand_id
1 'polypeptide(L)'
;MDNRTDGSLLARSNPAGAVDDGATVANQNIAYAHATCTGCRTVAVAVQIVIVEGSGTDFRPTNAAVAVNENCNSCQTFAFARQFVLTPHRRVQLSDQTWRKLAQLRQQMATESQSLEPFAQMDANLESLSQQMVAAVQADLQRSGDPGGEQGDHKVDERD
;
A
#
# COMPACT_ATOMS: atom_id res chain seq x y z
N MET A 1 -6.40 -13.19 -10.38
CA MET A 1 -6.58 -14.49 -9.68
C MET A 1 -7.85 -15.12 -10.17
N ASP A 2 -7.84 -16.43 -10.41
CA ASP A 2 -8.99 -17.18 -10.88
C ASP A 2 -9.30 -18.32 -9.93
N ASN A 3 -10.49 -18.30 -9.32
CA ASN A 3 -10.98 -19.38 -8.48
C ASN A 3 -11.99 -20.24 -9.24
N ARG A 4 -11.71 -21.54 -9.33
CA ARG A 4 -12.52 -22.52 -10.08
C ARG A 4 -12.93 -23.72 -9.23
N THR A 5 -12.68 -23.66 -7.92
CA THR A 5 -12.88 -24.79 -7.00
C THR A 5 -14.04 -24.50 -6.05
N ASP A 6 -15.04 -25.37 -6.07
CA ASP A 6 -16.22 -25.26 -5.21
C ASP A 6 -15.84 -25.21 -3.72
N GLY A 7 -16.53 -24.36 -2.95
CA GLY A 7 -16.32 -24.18 -1.52
C GLY A 7 -14.93 -23.67 -1.10
N SER A 8 -14.05 -23.33 -2.04
CA SER A 8 -12.68 -22.93 -1.73
C SER A 8 -12.55 -21.45 -1.34
N LEU A 9 -11.51 -21.14 -0.57
CA LEU A 9 -11.00 -19.77 -0.37
C LEU A 9 -9.70 -19.59 -1.16
N LEU A 10 -9.68 -18.62 -2.07
CA LEU A 10 -8.46 -18.17 -2.75
C LEU A 10 -8.18 -16.71 -2.38
N ALA A 11 -7.09 -16.47 -1.65
CA ALA A 11 -6.67 -15.13 -1.25
C ALA A 11 -5.24 -14.84 -1.72
N ARG A 12 -4.99 -13.63 -2.23
CA ARG A 12 -3.63 -13.09 -2.38
C ARG A 12 -3.60 -11.64 -1.95
N SER A 13 -2.53 -11.30 -1.25
CA SER A 13 -2.16 -9.94 -0.91
C SER A 13 -0.74 -9.66 -1.40
N ASN A 14 -0.59 -8.63 -2.24
CA ASN A 14 0.68 -8.22 -2.81
C ASN A 14 0.96 -6.73 -2.51
N PRO A 15 1.36 -6.36 -1.28
CA PRO A 15 1.77 -4.99 -1.04
C PRO A 15 3.20 -4.74 -1.52
N ALA A 16 3.38 -3.77 -2.43
CA ALA A 16 4.64 -3.48 -3.10
C ALA A 16 5.18 -2.07 -2.77
N GLY A 17 6.50 -1.94 -2.79
CA GLY A 17 7.19 -0.65 -2.81
C GLY A 17 7.93 -0.50 -4.14
N ALA A 18 7.87 0.66 -4.77
CA ALA A 18 8.63 1.00 -5.96
C ALA A 18 9.40 2.31 -5.74
N VAL A 19 10.63 2.38 -6.24
CA VAL A 19 11.38 3.63 -6.40
C VAL A 19 11.38 3.94 -7.89
N ASP A 20 10.97 5.15 -8.25
CA ASP A 20 10.86 5.61 -9.64
C ASP A 20 11.73 6.86 -9.84
N ASP A 21 12.67 6.79 -10.77
CA ASP A 21 13.56 7.89 -11.17
C ASP A 21 13.30 8.36 -12.62
N GLY A 22 12.25 7.84 -13.25
CA GLY A 22 11.88 8.17 -14.62
C GLY A 22 11.27 9.56 -14.77
N ALA A 23 11.40 10.13 -15.97
CA ALA A 23 10.68 11.35 -16.34
C ALA A 23 9.15 11.15 -16.38
N THR A 24 8.72 9.91 -16.64
CA THR A 24 7.31 9.49 -16.67
C THR A 24 7.07 8.42 -15.61
N VAL A 25 6.17 8.70 -14.67
CA VAL A 25 5.77 7.82 -13.56
C VAL A 25 4.50 7.06 -13.97
N ALA A 26 4.64 5.80 -14.39
CA ALA A 26 3.57 5.00 -14.99
C ALA A 26 3.32 3.65 -14.29
N ASN A 27 3.59 3.57 -12.98
CA ASN A 27 3.49 2.33 -12.21
C ASN A 27 2.02 1.85 -12.13
N GLN A 28 1.85 0.53 -12.16
CA GLN A 28 0.55 -0.12 -12.15
C GLN A 28 0.34 -0.92 -10.86
N ASN A 29 -0.85 -0.81 -10.28
CA ASN A 29 -1.31 -1.55 -9.12
C ASN A 29 -2.70 -2.13 -9.40
N ILE A 30 -2.80 -3.44 -9.59
CA ILE A 30 -4.05 -4.10 -10.00
C ILE A 30 -4.36 -5.26 -9.05
N ALA A 31 -5.51 -5.18 -8.39
CA ALA A 31 -6.12 -6.31 -7.68
C ALA A 31 -7.23 -6.91 -8.57
N TYR A 32 -7.05 -8.15 -9.01
CA TYR A 32 -8.03 -8.85 -9.85
C TYR A 32 -8.46 -10.17 -9.19
N ALA A 33 -9.73 -10.22 -8.77
CA ALA A 33 -10.39 -11.39 -8.19
C ALA A 33 -11.50 -11.87 -9.13
N HIS A 34 -11.40 -13.12 -9.57
CA HIS A 34 -12.37 -13.72 -10.48
C HIS A 34 -12.76 -15.12 -10.00
N ALA A 35 -14.04 -15.46 -10.09
CA ALA A 35 -14.59 -16.74 -9.65
C ALA A 35 -15.59 -17.32 -10.67
N THR A 36 -15.45 -18.63 -10.90
CA THR A 36 -16.35 -19.45 -11.76
C THR A 36 -16.77 -20.76 -11.07
N CYS A 37 -16.97 -20.73 -9.75
CA CYS A 37 -17.22 -21.90 -8.88
C CYS A 37 -18.44 -21.71 -7.97
N THR A 38 -18.95 -22.78 -7.37
CA THR A 38 -20.08 -22.71 -6.43
C THR A 38 -19.60 -22.48 -5.00
N GLY A 39 -20.19 -21.48 -4.32
CA GLY A 39 -19.97 -21.23 -2.89
C GLY A 39 -18.53 -20.88 -2.51
N CYS A 40 -17.70 -20.45 -3.47
CA CYS A 40 -16.30 -20.13 -3.26
C CYS A 40 -16.09 -18.65 -2.90
N ARG A 41 -14.99 -18.35 -2.21
CA ARG A 41 -14.59 -17.00 -1.81
C ARG A 41 -13.24 -16.64 -2.43
N THR A 42 -13.14 -15.46 -3.04
CA THR A 42 -11.93 -15.00 -3.71
C THR A 42 -11.59 -13.57 -3.31
N VAL A 43 -10.38 -13.35 -2.81
CA VAL A 43 -9.95 -12.05 -2.25
C VAL A 43 -8.61 -11.62 -2.86
N ALA A 44 -8.59 -10.53 -3.62
CA ALA A 44 -7.37 -9.94 -4.18
C ALA A 44 -7.06 -8.60 -3.50
N VAL A 45 -5.85 -8.45 -2.96
CA VAL A 45 -5.37 -7.22 -2.31
C VAL A 45 -4.09 -6.74 -2.99
N ALA A 46 -4.07 -5.49 -3.43
CA ALA A 46 -2.91 -4.84 -4.05
C ALA A 46 -2.69 -3.45 -3.44
N VAL A 47 -1.61 -3.27 -2.68
CA VAL A 47 -1.28 -1.99 -2.05
C VAL A 47 0.10 -1.56 -2.51
N GLN A 48 0.23 -0.39 -3.11
CA GLN A 48 1.51 0.05 -3.65
C GLN A 48 1.92 1.42 -3.13
N ILE A 49 3.16 1.55 -2.68
CA ILE A 49 3.80 2.84 -2.42
C ILE A 49 4.88 3.05 -3.48
N VAL A 50 4.75 4.13 -4.25
CA VAL A 50 5.72 4.59 -5.24
C VAL A 50 6.44 5.80 -4.68
N ILE A 51 7.76 5.75 -4.58
CA ILE A 51 8.62 6.86 -4.17
C ILE A 51 9.33 7.39 -5.41
N VAL A 52 9.07 8.64 -5.78
CA VAL A 52 9.65 9.29 -6.95
C VAL A 52 10.85 10.13 -6.52
N GLU A 53 12.05 9.65 -6.78
CA GLU A 53 13.30 10.32 -6.39
C GLU A 53 13.74 11.39 -7.39
N GLY A 54 13.36 11.22 -8.66
CA GLY A 54 13.71 12.11 -9.76
C GLY A 54 12.76 13.31 -9.93
N SER A 55 13.06 14.15 -10.92
CA SER A 55 12.17 15.23 -11.37
C SER A 55 11.08 14.68 -12.30
N GLY A 56 10.31 13.68 -11.85
CA GLY A 56 9.17 13.16 -12.62
C GLY A 56 8.28 14.33 -13.06
N THR A 57 8.01 14.43 -14.36
CA THR A 57 7.25 15.55 -14.96
C THR A 57 5.93 15.09 -15.56
N ASP A 58 5.76 13.80 -15.84
CA ASP A 58 4.54 13.20 -16.37
C ASP A 58 4.07 12.06 -15.47
N PHE A 59 2.90 12.20 -14.84
CA PHE A 59 2.34 11.22 -13.90
C PHE A 59 1.12 10.53 -14.52
N ARG A 60 1.27 9.23 -14.81
CA ARG A 60 0.23 8.37 -15.38
C ARG A 60 0.08 7.04 -14.61
N PRO A 61 -0.03 7.07 -13.27
CA PRO A 61 -0.17 5.85 -12.50
C PRO A 61 -1.52 5.16 -12.79
N THR A 62 -1.56 3.84 -12.70
CA THR A 62 -2.79 3.05 -12.84
C THR A 62 -3.08 2.27 -11.58
N ASN A 63 -4.22 2.51 -10.94
CA ASN A 63 -4.70 1.77 -9.78
C ASN A 63 -6.09 1.18 -10.08
N ALA A 64 -6.25 -0.14 -10.01
CA ALA A 64 -7.51 -0.80 -10.31
C ALA A 64 -7.82 -1.96 -9.35
N ALA A 65 -9.07 -2.06 -8.93
CA ALA A 65 -9.64 -3.20 -8.22
C ALA A 65 -10.79 -3.77 -9.03
N VAL A 66 -10.75 -5.06 -9.33
CA VAL A 66 -11.72 -5.74 -10.18
C VAL A 66 -12.14 -7.04 -9.52
N ALA A 67 -13.43 -7.18 -9.25
CA ALA A 67 -14.06 -8.37 -8.67
C ALA A 67 -15.14 -8.87 -9.63
N VAL A 68 -15.02 -10.13 -10.08
CA VAL A 68 -15.89 -10.71 -11.09
C VAL A 68 -16.42 -12.06 -10.64
N ASN A 69 -17.73 -12.16 -10.53
CA ASN A 69 -18.46 -13.41 -10.36
C ASN A 69 -19.04 -13.80 -11.73
N GLU A 70 -18.47 -14.80 -12.39
CA GLU A 70 -18.89 -15.23 -13.72
C GLU A 70 -19.40 -16.68 -13.67
N ASN A 71 -20.60 -16.91 -14.23
CA ASN A 71 -21.19 -18.26 -14.37
C ASN A 71 -21.12 -19.10 -13.08
N CYS A 72 -21.36 -18.47 -11.92
CA CYS A 72 -21.21 -19.10 -10.61
C CYS A 72 -22.44 -18.92 -9.72
N ASN A 73 -22.61 -19.82 -8.75
CA ASN A 73 -23.70 -19.79 -7.78
C ASN A 73 -23.16 -19.55 -6.36
N SER A 74 -23.66 -18.54 -5.66
CA SER A 74 -23.22 -18.16 -4.30
C SER A 74 -21.72 -17.90 -4.13
N CYS A 75 -21.01 -17.62 -5.22
CA CYS A 75 -19.62 -17.17 -5.23
C CYS A 75 -19.49 -15.75 -4.67
N GLN A 76 -18.38 -15.48 -3.99
CA GLN A 76 -18.05 -14.19 -3.42
C GLN A 76 -16.67 -13.74 -3.91
N THR A 77 -16.59 -12.57 -4.53
CA THR A 77 -15.31 -11.96 -4.93
C THR A 77 -15.16 -10.60 -4.28
N PHE A 78 -13.93 -10.28 -3.89
CA PHE A 78 -13.55 -9.00 -3.32
C PHE A 78 -12.16 -8.59 -3.84
N ALA A 79 -12.03 -7.34 -4.22
CA ALA A 79 -10.79 -6.76 -4.70
C ALA A 79 -10.54 -5.43 -4.01
N PHE A 80 -9.34 -5.27 -3.44
CA PHE A 80 -8.91 -4.05 -2.76
C PHE A 80 -7.63 -3.54 -3.41
N ALA A 81 -7.65 -2.30 -3.90
CA ALA A 81 -6.49 -1.66 -4.51
C ALA A 81 -6.26 -0.25 -3.96
N ARG A 82 -5.04 0.01 -3.48
CA ARG A 82 -4.57 1.35 -3.07
C ARG A 82 -3.18 1.60 -3.62
N GLN A 83 -2.97 2.80 -4.15
CA GLN A 83 -1.68 3.23 -4.65
C GLN A 83 -1.38 4.63 -4.13
N PHE A 84 -0.20 4.81 -3.55
CA PHE A 84 0.29 6.07 -3.00
C PHE A 84 1.55 6.47 -3.75
N VAL A 85 1.56 7.67 -4.32
CA VAL A 85 2.74 8.25 -4.99
C VAL A 85 3.31 9.34 -4.10
N LEU A 86 4.56 9.19 -3.69
CA LEU A 86 5.29 10.09 -2.81
C LEU A 86 6.43 10.72 -3.61
N THR A 87 6.53 12.05 -3.63
CA THR A 87 7.53 12.80 -4.41
C THR A 87 8.47 13.58 -3.49
N PRO A 88 9.42 12.91 -2.80
CA PRO A 88 10.36 13.59 -1.91
C PRO A 88 11.37 14.49 -2.63
N HIS A 89 11.45 14.43 -3.97
CA HIS A 89 12.37 15.22 -4.82
C HIS A 89 13.86 15.08 -4.46
N ARG A 90 14.22 13.93 -3.89
CA ARG A 90 15.57 13.57 -3.49
C ARG A 90 15.68 12.06 -3.40
N ARG A 91 16.91 11.56 -3.40
CA ARG A 91 17.19 10.16 -3.10
C ARG A 91 16.77 9.83 -1.66
N VAL A 92 16.14 8.68 -1.48
CA VAL A 92 15.63 8.21 -0.21
C VAL A 92 16.31 6.90 0.16
N GLN A 93 16.63 6.76 1.44
CA GLN A 93 16.91 5.47 2.05
C GLN A 93 16.00 5.33 3.26
N LEU A 94 15.12 4.33 3.23
CA LEU A 94 14.24 4.05 4.36
C LEU A 94 15.03 3.37 5.48
N SER A 95 14.77 3.75 6.73
CA SER A 95 15.41 3.11 7.88
C SER A 95 15.01 1.64 8.04
N ASP A 96 15.86 0.86 8.71
CA ASP A 96 15.56 -0.54 9.08
C ASP A 96 14.28 -0.66 9.92
N GLN A 97 13.98 0.34 10.76
CA GLN A 97 12.75 0.39 11.54
C GLN A 97 11.53 0.45 10.62
N THR A 98 11.58 1.32 9.62
CA THR A 98 10.51 1.44 8.62
C THR A 98 10.38 0.15 7.82
N TRP A 99 11.47 -0.48 7.38
CA TRP A 99 11.42 -1.78 6.72
C TRP A 99 10.76 -2.88 7.57
N ARG A 100 11.09 -2.97 8.86
CA ARG A 100 10.44 -3.91 9.79
C ARG A 100 8.94 -3.63 9.94
N LYS A 101 8.54 -2.36 10.08
CA LYS A 101 7.11 -1.98 10.17
C LYS A 101 6.36 -2.32 8.89
N LEU A 102 6.95 -2.05 7.73
CA LEU A 102 6.37 -2.41 6.44
C LEU A 102 6.21 -3.93 6.30
N ALA A 103 7.21 -4.72 6.71
CA ALA A 103 7.11 -6.19 6.71
C ALA A 103 5.96 -6.69 7.62
N GLN A 104 5.81 -6.10 8.81
CA GLN A 104 4.70 -6.42 9.71
C GLN A 104 3.34 -6.10 9.09
N LEU A 105 3.18 -4.91 8.50
CA LEU A 105 1.92 -4.49 7.86
C LEU A 105 1.57 -5.38 6.66
N ARG A 106 2.57 -5.80 5.88
CA ARG A 106 2.38 -6.77 4.79
C ARG A 106 1.81 -8.09 5.30
N GLN A 107 2.35 -8.60 6.40
CA GLN A 107 1.83 -9.82 7.03
C GLN A 107 0.40 -9.62 7.52
N GLN A 108 0.08 -8.50 8.16
CA GLN A 108 -1.28 -8.19 8.60
C GLN A 108 -2.28 -8.12 7.44
N MET A 109 -1.91 -7.50 6.31
CA MET A 109 -2.75 -7.48 5.10
C MET A 109 -2.93 -8.88 4.49
N ALA A 110 -1.89 -9.74 4.55
CA ALA A 110 -1.98 -11.12 4.09
C ALA A 110 -2.93 -11.95 4.97
N THR A 111 -2.85 -11.79 6.30
CA THR A 111 -3.77 -12.40 7.25
C THR A 111 -5.21 -11.91 7.02
N GLU A 112 -5.40 -10.60 6.89
CA GLU A 112 -6.71 -10.00 6.60
C GLU A 112 -7.31 -10.56 5.31
N SER A 113 -6.52 -10.69 4.24
CA SER A 113 -7.02 -11.24 2.97
C SER A 113 -7.55 -12.67 3.07
N GLN A 114 -7.15 -13.42 4.09
CA GLN A 114 -7.57 -14.80 4.34
C GLN A 114 -8.75 -14.88 5.34
N SER A 115 -9.19 -13.76 5.89
CA SER A 115 -10.27 -13.74 6.87
C SER A 115 -11.63 -14.09 6.23
N LEU A 116 -12.49 -14.70 7.04
CA LEU A 116 -13.89 -15.00 6.68
C LEU A 116 -14.86 -13.93 7.16
N GLU A 117 -14.35 -12.76 7.56
CA GLU A 117 -15.18 -11.67 8.03
C GLU A 117 -15.99 -11.02 6.89
N PRO A 118 -17.04 -10.25 7.21
CA PRO A 118 -17.78 -9.50 6.21
C PRO A 118 -16.86 -8.55 5.43
N PHE A 119 -17.04 -8.46 4.11
CA PHE A 119 -16.15 -7.64 3.27
C PHE A 119 -16.09 -6.17 3.67
N ALA A 120 -17.15 -5.62 4.28
CA ALA A 120 -17.13 -4.26 4.80
C ALA A 120 -16.10 -4.08 5.93
N GLN A 121 -15.94 -5.10 6.80
CA GLN A 121 -14.94 -5.08 7.86
C GLN A 121 -13.54 -5.26 7.26
N MET A 122 -13.40 -6.17 6.30
CA MET A 122 -12.14 -6.43 5.60
C MET A 122 -11.64 -5.17 4.88
N ASP A 123 -12.53 -4.45 4.19
CA ASP A 123 -12.20 -3.18 3.53
C ASP A 123 -11.70 -2.14 4.53
N ALA A 124 -12.40 -1.97 5.66
CA ALA A 124 -11.99 -1.03 6.71
C ALA A 124 -10.62 -1.40 7.33
N ASN A 125 -10.38 -2.69 7.56
CA ASN A 125 -9.10 -3.18 8.09
C ASN A 125 -7.97 -2.95 7.10
N LEU A 126 -8.16 -3.30 5.82
CA LEU A 126 -7.18 -3.10 4.76
C LEU A 126 -6.89 -1.61 4.50
N GLU A 127 -7.89 -0.75 4.59
CA GLU A 127 -7.73 0.70 4.52
C GLU A 127 -6.84 1.21 5.67
N SER A 128 -7.15 0.83 6.91
CA SER A 128 -6.35 1.20 8.09
C SER A 128 -4.90 0.73 7.97
N LEU A 129 -4.68 -0.51 7.50
CA LEU A 129 -3.34 -1.05 7.28
C LEU A 129 -2.59 -0.30 6.17
N SER A 130 -3.29 0.10 5.11
CA SER A 130 -2.72 0.88 4.00
C SER A 130 -2.29 2.27 4.47
N GLN A 131 -3.13 2.93 5.27
CA GLN A 131 -2.83 4.24 5.88
C GLN A 131 -1.63 4.16 6.82
N GLN A 132 -1.54 3.12 7.66
CA GLN A 132 -0.37 2.90 8.50
C GLN A 132 0.91 2.68 7.68
N MET A 133 0.80 2.03 6.52
CA MET A 133 1.94 1.78 5.64
C MET A 133 2.48 3.08 5.05
N VAL A 134 1.63 3.93 4.48
CA VAL A 134 2.05 5.21 3.92
C VAL A 134 2.54 6.18 5.00
N ALA A 135 1.90 6.18 6.18
CA ALA A 135 2.34 7.01 7.31
C ALA A 135 3.74 6.63 7.81
N ALA A 136 4.06 5.33 7.87
CA ALA A 136 5.40 4.87 8.25
C ALA A 136 6.47 5.37 7.27
N VAL A 137 6.20 5.31 5.97
CA VAL A 137 7.11 5.84 4.94
C VAL A 137 7.23 7.35 5.05
N GLN A 138 6.12 8.08 5.13
CA GLN A 138 6.13 9.55 5.25
C GLN A 138 6.90 10.05 6.48
N ALA A 139 6.74 9.40 7.63
CA ALA A 139 7.48 9.74 8.84
C ALA A 139 8.99 9.53 8.68
N ASP A 140 9.39 8.48 7.96
CA ASP A 140 10.80 8.23 7.64
C ASP A 140 11.37 9.27 6.67
N LEU A 141 10.60 9.62 5.64
CA LEU A 141 10.94 10.66 4.68
C LEU A 141 11.10 12.04 5.34
N GLN A 142 10.27 12.37 6.32
CA GLN A 142 10.39 13.62 7.06
C GLN A 142 11.67 13.65 7.91
N ARG A 143 11.94 12.58 8.66
CA ARG A 143 13.14 12.48 9.51
C ARG A 143 14.43 12.55 8.70
N SER A 144 14.48 11.89 7.55
CA SER A 144 15.64 11.89 6.67
C SER A 144 15.81 13.20 5.88
N GLY A 145 14.85 14.13 5.98
CA GLY A 145 14.83 15.40 5.24
C GLY A 145 15.05 16.64 6.12
N ASP A 146 14.96 16.49 7.44
CA ASP A 146 15.24 17.54 8.41
C ASP A 146 16.75 17.59 8.72
N PRO A 147 17.51 18.60 8.24
CA PRO A 147 18.95 18.66 8.45
C PRO A 147 19.34 19.16 9.85
N GLY A 148 18.40 19.55 10.69
CA GLY A 148 18.66 20.05 12.03
C GLY A 148 17.67 21.13 12.42
N GLY A 149 16.91 20.89 13.49
CA GLY A 149 16.27 21.97 14.22
C GLY A 149 17.34 22.95 14.69
N GLU A 150 17.36 24.14 14.10
CA GLU A 150 18.05 25.30 14.66
C GLU A 150 17.47 25.56 16.05
N GLN A 151 18.16 25.08 17.09
CA GLN A 151 18.07 25.71 18.40
C GLN A 151 18.66 27.11 18.23
N GLY A 152 17.77 28.10 18.06
CA GLY A 152 18.11 29.50 18.12
C GLY A 152 18.79 29.78 19.45
N ASP A 153 20.09 30.01 19.38
CA ASP A 153 20.95 30.42 20.48
C ASP A 153 20.46 31.80 20.97
N HIS A 154 19.61 31.81 22.00
CA HIS A 154 19.18 33.03 22.65
C HIS A 154 20.31 33.49 23.56
N LYS A 155 21.29 34.23 23.00
CA LYS A 155 22.21 35.03 23.79
C LYS A 155 21.42 36.11 24.52
N VAL A 156 21.23 35.92 25.81
CA VAL A 156 20.89 37.00 26.73
C VAL A 156 22.16 37.81 26.95
N ASP A 157 22.23 38.99 26.34
CA ASP A 157 23.18 40.04 26.73
C ASP A 157 22.73 40.59 28.09
N GLU A 158 23.33 40.12 29.18
CA GLU A 158 23.35 40.85 30.45
C GLU A 158 24.67 41.61 30.55
N ARG A 159 24.55 42.93 30.47
CA ARG A 159 25.59 43.89 30.85
C ARG A 159 25.62 43.93 32.38
N ASP A 160 26.81 43.79 32.95
CA ASP A 160 27.28 44.48 34.17
C ASP A 160 28.81 44.49 34.21
#